data_AF-A0A2H9N7I4-F1
#
_entry.id   AF-A0A2H9N7I4-F1
#
_cell.length_a   1.000
_cell.length_b   1.000
_cell.length_c   1.000
_cell.angle_alpha   90.00
_cell.angle_beta   90.00
_cell.angle_gamma   90.00
#
_symmetry.space_group_name_H-M   'P 1'
#
loop_
_entity.id
_entity.type
_entity.pdbx_description
1 polymer ?
#
loop_
_entity_poly.entity_id
_entity_poly.type
_entity_poly.pdbx_seq_one_letter_code
_entity_poly.pdbx_strand_id
1 'polypeptide(L)'
;MNEFNLSFKSDVPREKDFDKSVLYDIAIIGAGPGGLTAAIYAGRSRLNTIVLEKVSLGGLITVSDWVENFPGFPDGISGEELGERFRKQAEKFVGKIILNEVMNIRKENNQFYLNTEKGEIRAKSVILSTGSEPVKLPVSEEEKFRGKGISYCATCDAAFFKDKTVCVIGGGDTALHEAIYLSKFARRVILLHRRSELRAAKMLQEELFANPKVELKLNSIPVNVLGDKKVEEIVIENVQTHQKEALQVDGIFGAIGEKPNSDLVKNLVKLTEKGFIKIDVYKETSLKGLFA
;
A
#
# COMPACT_ATOMS: atom_id res chain seq x y z
N MET A 1 9.15 41.92 10.54
CA MET A 1 9.15 41.31 9.19
C MET A 1 10.59 41.18 8.76
N ASN A 2 11.20 40.00 8.93
CA ASN A 2 12.54 39.73 8.41
C ASN A 2 12.39 38.73 7.27
N GLU A 3 12.61 39.20 6.04
CA GLU A 3 12.70 38.36 4.85
C GLU A 3 14.00 37.53 4.91
N PHE A 4 13.87 36.24 5.20
CA PHE A 4 14.93 35.27 4.94
C PHE A 4 14.91 34.92 3.45
N ASN A 5 15.65 35.70 2.66
CA ASN A 5 15.83 35.45 1.23
C ASN A 5 16.98 34.44 1.02
N LEU A 6 16.66 33.15 1.11
CA LEU A 6 17.56 32.07 0.71
C LEU A 6 17.44 31.90 -0.81
N SER A 7 18.34 32.51 -1.56
CA SER A 7 18.46 32.27 -3.00
C SER A 7 18.98 30.84 -3.23
N PHE A 8 18.07 29.90 -3.48
CA PHE A 8 18.40 28.56 -3.95
C PHE A 8 18.85 28.64 -5.41
N LYS A 9 20.17 28.74 -5.65
CA LYS A 9 20.73 28.38 -6.95
C LYS A 9 20.81 26.85 -7.00
N SER A 10 19.77 26.24 -7.56
CA SER A 10 19.79 24.82 -7.91
C SER A 10 20.62 24.67 -9.19
N ASP A 11 21.86 24.18 -9.07
CA ASP A 11 22.65 23.68 -10.21
C ASP A 11 22.08 22.33 -10.71
N VAL A 12 20.75 22.23 -10.82
CA VAL A 12 20.04 21.06 -11.30
C VAL A 12 20.03 21.14 -12.83
N PRO A 13 20.69 20.21 -13.54
CA PRO A 13 20.71 20.20 -15.00
C PRO A 13 19.29 20.17 -15.57
N ARG A 14 18.99 21.07 -16.51
CA ARG A 14 17.77 21.01 -17.31
C ARG A 14 17.90 19.93 -18.38
N GLU A 15 16.88 19.09 -18.48
CA GLU A 15 16.57 18.12 -19.56
C GLU A 15 17.57 16.99 -19.85
N LYS A 16 17.88 16.16 -18.84
CA LYS A 16 18.17 14.71 -19.03
C LYS A 16 17.51 13.92 -17.90
N ASP A 17 16.94 12.75 -18.22
CA ASP A 17 16.23 11.89 -17.25
C ASP A 17 17.06 11.61 -15.98
N PHE A 18 18.37 11.37 -16.11
CA PHE A 18 19.37 11.42 -15.04
C PHE A 18 20.77 11.39 -15.66
N ASP A 19 21.77 11.88 -14.95
CA ASP A 19 23.17 11.80 -15.41
C ASP A 19 23.80 10.44 -15.02
N LYS A 20 24.18 9.65 -16.03
CA LYS A 20 24.83 8.33 -15.86
C LYS A 20 26.27 8.44 -15.31
N SER A 21 26.90 9.60 -15.47
CA SER A 21 28.25 9.85 -14.98
C SER A 21 28.28 10.14 -13.47
N VAL A 22 27.15 10.51 -12.89
CA VAL A 22 27.01 10.88 -11.48
C VAL A 22 26.95 9.64 -10.59
N LEU A 23 27.70 9.70 -9.48
CA LEU A 23 27.53 8.81 -8.34
C LEU A 23 26.61 9.52 -7.34
N TYR A 24 25.40 9.01 -7.17
CA TYR A 24 24.46 9.52 -6.17
C TYR A 24 24.89 9.09 -4.76
N ASP A 25 24.64 9.95 -3.78
CA ASP A 25 24.79 9.54 -2.38
C ASP A 25 23.72 8.53 -2.01
N ILE A 26 22.50 8.75 -2.51
CA ILE A 26 21.35 7.88 -2.23
C ILE A 26 20.42 7.77 -3.43
N ALA A 27 19.98 6.55 -3.71
CA ALA A 27 18.90 6.27 -4.65
C ALA A 27 17.68 5.72 -3.90
N ILE A 28 16.50 6.26 -4.18
CA ILE A 28 15.24 5.86 -3.56
C ILE A 28 14.39 5.20 -4.64
N ILE A 29 13.93 3.98 -4.39
CA ILE A 29 13.13 3.19 -5.33
C ILE A 29 11.70 3.09 -4.79
N GLY A 30 10.76 3.76 -5.45
CA GLY A 30 9.37 3.91 -5.06
C GLY A 30 9.06 5.31 -4.55
N ALA A 31 8.05 5.95 -5.13
CA ALA A 31 7.60 7.31 -4.82
C ALA A 31 6.25 7.33 -4.08
N GLY A 32 6.03 6.36 -3.20
CA GLY A 32 4.96 6.43 -2.19
C GLY A 32 5.32 7.33 -1.00
N PRO A 33 4.47 7.41 0.04
CA PRO A 33 4.72 8.29 1.19
C PRO A 33 6.08 8.03 1.88
N GLY A 34 6.52 6.77 1.97
CA GLY A 34 7.81 6.41 2.54
C GLY A 34 9.00 6.98 1.75
N GLY A 35 9.05 6.71 0.45
CA GLY A 35 10.11 7.19 -0.45
C GLY A 35 10.12 8.70 -0.62
N LEU A 36 8.95 9.34 -0.70
CA LEU A 36 8.83 10.81 -0.77
C LEU A 36 9.30 11.47 0.54
N THR A 37 8.99 10.87 1.69
CA THR A 37 9.53 11.33 2.98
C THR A 37 11.05 11.18 3.04
N ALA A 38 11.58 10.03 2.62
CA ALA A 38 13.02 9.81 2.54
C ALA A 38 13.71 10.84 1.62
N ALA A 39 13.11 11.17 0.48
CA ALA A 39 13.61 12.16 -0.45
C ALA A 39 13.67 13.56 0.17
N ILE A 40 12.61 13.96 0.90
CA ILE A 40 12.59 15.25 1.63
C ILE A 40 13.75 15.33 2.62
N TYR A 41 13.97 14.29 3.42
CA TYR A 41 15.05 14.29 4.41
C TYR A 41 16.44 14.22 3.78
N ALA A 42 16.63 13.43 2.72
CA ALA A 42 17.88 13.33 2.00
C ALA A 42 18.28 14.66 1.34
N GLY A 43 17.33 15.31 0.63
CA GLY A 43 17.57 16.60 0.01
C GLY A 43 17.78 17.73 1.02
N ARG A 44 17.07 17.73 2.17
CA ARG A 44 17.36 18.65 3.29
C ARG A 44 18.76 18.47 3.87
N SER A 45 19.28 17.25 3.83
CA SER A 45 20.65 16.91 4.25
C SER A 45 21.69 17.19 3.17
N ARG A 46 21.28 17.77 2.03
CA ARG A 46 22.11 18.07 0.85
C ARG A 46 22.80 16.84 0.26
N LEU A 47 22.21 15.66 0.41
CA LEU A 47 22.67 14.46 -0.27
C LEU A 47 22.27 14.51 -1.74
N ASN A 48 23.18 14.16 -2.63
CA ASN A 48 22.88 14.02 -4.04
C ASN A 48 21.94 12.81 -4.22
N THR A 49 20.65 13.08 -4.45
CA THR A 49 19.56 12.10 -4.32
C THR A 49 18.86 11.91 -5.65
N ILE A 50 18.58 10.66 -6.01
CA ILE A 50 17.71 10.29 -7.13
C ILE A 50 16.52 9.49 -6.62
N VAL A 51 15.32 9.78 -7.13
CA VAL A 51 14.08 9.06 -6.81
C VAL A 51 13.52 8.44 -8.08
N LEU A 52 13.26 7.14 -8.04
CA LEU A 52 12.79 6.34 -9.17
C LEU A 52 11.40 5.77 -8.86
N GLU A 53 10.47 5.88 -9.79
CA GLU A 53 9.12 5.30 -9.70
C GLU A 53 8.79 4.57 -10.99
N LYS A 54 8.12 3.40 -10.91
CA LYS A 54 7.80 2.58 -12.07
C LYS A 54 6.50 3.00 -12.76
N VAL A 55 5.46 3.36 -11.99
CA VAL A 55 4.10 3.50 -12.53
C VAL A 55 3.47 4.83 -12.14
N SER A 56 3.21 5.04 -10.85
CA SER A 56 2.41 6.18 -10.39
C SER A 56 3.02 6.82 -9.16
N LEU A 57 3.11 8.15 -9.19
CA LEU A 57 3.63 8.96 -8.10
C LEU A 57 2.60 9.02 -6.96
N GLY A 58 3.07 8.97 -5.71
CA GLY A 58 2.22 8.94 -4.53
C GLY A 58 1.88 7.53 -4.03
N GLY A 59 2.05 6.50 -4.85
CA GLY A 59 1.80 5.10 -4.44
C GLY A 59 0.34 4.82 -4.12
N LEU A 60 0.10 3.83 -3.24
CA LEU A 60 -1.26 3.32 -2.92
C LEU A 60 -2.21 4.38 -2.36
N ILE A 61 -1.72 5.45 -1.73
CA ILE A 61 -2.62 6.47 -1.16
C ILE A 61 -3.43 7.17 -2.25
N THR A 62 -2.94 7.21 -3.49
CA THR A 62 -3.60 7.93 -4.59
C THR A 62 -4.89 7.27 -5.06
N VAL A 63 -5.10 5.99 -4.74
CA VAL A 63 -6.36 5.28 -5.05
C VAL A 63 -7.36 5.32 -3.90
N SER A 64 -7.04 6.01 -2.80
CA SER A 64 -8.00 6.26 -1.71
C SER A 64 -8.83 7.49 -2.05
N ASP A 65 -10.16 7.35 -2.00
CA ASP A 65 -11.08 8.46 -2.26
C ASP A 65 -10.91 9.57 -1.21
N TRP A 66 -10.74 9.20 0.06
CA TRP A 66 -10.64 10.12 1.18
C TRP A 66 -9.72 9.60 2.29
N VAL A 67 -8.97 10.50 2.92
CA VAL A 67 -7.99 10.20 3.97
C VAL A 67 -8.23 11.10 5.17
N GLU A 68 -8.62 10.52 6.31
CA GLU A 68 -8.93 11.25 7.55
C GLU A 68 -7.93 10.97 8.68
N ASN A 69 -7.05 9.98 8.48
CA ASN A 69 -6.13 9.47 9.50
C ASN A 69 -4.67 9.91 9.30
N PHE A 70 -4.42 10.88 8.41
CA PHE A 70 -3.10 11.50 8.24
C PHE A 70 -3.01 12.83 9.01
N PRO A 71 -2.13 12.95 10.03
CA PRO A 71 -2.03 14.17 10.84
C PRO A 71 -1.72 15.42 10.02
N GLY A 72 -2.32 16.55 10.40
CA GLY A 72 -2.20 17.83 9.70
C GLY A 72 -3.35 18.16 8.74
N PHE A 73 -4.30 17.24 8.56
CA PHE A 73 -5.50 17.41 7.73
C PHE A 73 -6.75 17.18 8.59
N PRO A 74 -7.17 18.17 9.42
CA PRO A 74 -8.27 17.99 10.38
C PRO A 74 -9.62 17.73 9.71
N ASP A 75 -9.81 18.23 8.48
CA ASP A 75 -11.03 18.02 7.69
C ASP A 75 -10.89 16.84 6.69
N GLY A 76 -9.78 16.10 6.74
CA GLY A 76 -9.41 15.10 5.75
C GLY A 76 -8.88 15.70 4.44
N ILE A 77 -8.51 14.82 3.51
CA ILE A 77 -7.99 15.16 2.18
C ILE A 77 -8.18 13.98 1.21
N SER A 78 -8.33 14.22 -0.09
CA SER A 78 -8.33 13.12 -1.06
C SER A 78 -6.96 12.46 -1.15
N GLY A 79 -6.93 11.16 -1.46
CA GLY A 79 -5.68 10.43 -1.62
C GLY A 79 -4.80 10.98 -2.75
N GLU A 80 -5.43 11.37 -3.86
CA GLU A 80 -4.76 12.02 -4.99
C GLU A 80 -4.08 13.34 -4.57
N GLU A 81 -4.80 14.22 -3.87
CA GLU A 81 -4.24 15.51 -3.45
C GLU A 81 -3.13 15.33 -2.42
N LEU A 82 -3.29 14.38 -1.49
CA LEU A 82 -2.26 14.07 -0.50
C LEU A 82 -0.96 13.58 -1.17
N GLY A 83 -1.08 12.65 -2.12
CA GLY A 83 0.06 12.16 -2.91
C GLY A 83 0.76 13.28 -3.68
N GLU A 84 -0.02 14.17 -4.32
CA GLU A 84 0.51 15.31 -5.05
C GLU A 84 1.23 16.32 -4.14
N ARG A 85 0.73 16.55 -2.91
CA ARG A 85 1.40 17.40 -1.92
C ARG A 85 2.75 16.81 -1.49
N PHE A 86 2.83 15.50 -1.24
CA PHE A 86 4.10 14.84 -0.95
C PHE A 86 5.09 14.96 -2.13
N ARG A 87 4.62 14.73 -3.36
CA ARG A 87 5.44 14.86 -4.57
C ARG A 87 6.02 16.26 -4.70
N LYS A 88 5.17 17.29 -4.67
CA LYS A 88 5.59 18.70 -4.77
C LYS A 88 6.59 19.07 -3.67
N GLN A 89 6.42 18.55 -2.46
CA GLN A 89 7.35 18.82 -1.37
C GLN A 89 8.71 18.16 -1.60
N ALA A 90 8.74 16.90 -2.03
CA ALA A 90 9.99 16.20 -2.34
C ALA A 90 10.75 16.88 -3.49
N GLU A 91 10.06 17.23 -4.57
CA GLU A 91 10.69 17.83 -5.76
C GLU A 91 11.36 19.18 -5.49
N LYS A 92 10.90 19.93 -4.48
CA LYS A 92 11.57 21.15 -4.01
C LYS A 92 13.00 20.91 -3.51
N PHE A 93 13.29 19.71 -3.01
CA PHE A 93 14.58 19.38 -2.41
C PHE A 93 15.45 18.50 -3.30
N VAL A 94 14.88 17.55 -4.04
CA VAL A 94 15.65 16.58 -4.83
C VAL A 94 15.50 16.76 -6.34
N GLY A 95 14.71 17.74 -6.80
CA GLY A 95 14.37 17.89 -8.20
C GLY A 95 13.35 16.85 -8.67
N LYS A 96 13.24 16.68 -9.99
CA LYS A 96 12.22 15.84 -10.62
C LYS A 96 12.34 14.37 -10.20
N ILE A 97 11.21 13.74 -9.88
CA ILE A 97 11.13 12.29 -9.69
C ILE A 97 11.11 11.59 -11.06
N ILE A 98 11.93 10.55 -11.21
CA ILE A 98 12.16 9.92 -12.50
C ILE A 98 11.25 8.70 -12.66
N LEU A 99 10.35 8.75 -13.64
CA LEU A 99 9.56 7.60 -14.06
C LEU A 99 10.45 6.64 -14.87
N ASN A 100 10.91 5.59 -14.20
CA ASN A 100 11.83 4.60 -14.72
C ASN A 100 11.92 3.41 -13.76
N GLU A 101 11.57 2.22 -14.24
CA GLU A 101 11.61 1.01 -13.43
C GLU A 101 13.04 0.51 -13.19
N VAL A 102 13.34 0.13 -11.95
CA VAL A 102 14.57 -0.58 -11.62
C VAL A 102 14.33 -2.07 -11.80
N MET A 103 15.01 -2.66 -12.77
CA MET A 103 14.88 -4.07 -13.14
C MET A 103 15.82 -4.97 -12.34
N ASN A 104 16.99 -4.45 -11.94
CA ASN A 104 17.99 -5.21 -11.21
C ASN A 104 18.86 -4.30 -10.32
N ILE A 105 19.30 -4.83 -9.18
CA ILE A 105 20.24 -4.19 -8.26
C ILE A 105 21.43 -5.13 -8.07
N ARG A 106 22.64 -4.59 -8.17
CA ARG A 106 23.86 -5.28 -7.73
C ARG A 106 24.72 -4.34 -6.89
N LYS A 107 25.59 -4.94 -6.08
CA LYS A 107 26.53 -4.20 -5.23
C LYS A 107 27.96 -4.67 -5.50
N GLU A 108 28.82 -3.75 -5.92
CA GLU A 108 30.24 -3.99 -6.20
C GLU A 108 31.06 -2.83 -5.63
N ASN A 109 32.24 -3.11 -5.06
CA ASN A 109 33.15 -2.08 -4.52
C ASN A 109 32.46 -1.05 -3.59
N ASN A 110 31.53 -1.54 -2.77
CA ASN A 110 30.71 -0.74 -1.85
C ASN A 110 29.82 0.33 -2.53
N GLN A 111 29.48 0.14 -3.80
CA GLN A 111 28.53 0.94 -4.57
C GLN A 111 27.40 0.07 -5.11
N PHE A 112 26.21 0.64 -5.22
CA PHE A 112 25.05 0.02 -5.85
C PHE A 112 24.96 0.44 -7.31
N TYR A 113 24.58 -0.52 -8.15
CA TYR A 113 24.32 -0.33 -9.57
C TYR A 113 22.88 -0.77 -9.83
N LEU A 114 22.05 0.17 -10.27
CA LEU A 114 20.63 0.00 -10.52
C LEU A 114 20.41 0.01 -12.03
N ASN A 115 20.04 -1.15 -12.58
CA ASN A 115 19.75 -1.27 -14.00
C ASN A 115 18.30 -0.87 -14.26
N THR A 116 18.11 0.02 -15.23
CA THR A 116 16.80 0.51 -15.66
C THR A 116 16.72 0.47 -17.19
N GLU A 117 15.53 0.64 -17.76
CA GLU A 117 15.36 0.70 -19.23
C GLU A 117 16.15 1.86 -19.86
N LYS A 118 16.31 2.97 -19.11
CA LYS A 118 17.01 4.16 -19.59
C LYS A 118 18.52 4.13 -19.33
N GLY A 119 19.02 3.10 -18.66
CA GLY A 119 20.45 2.87 -18.38
C GLY A 119 20.74 2.56 -16.91
N GLU A 120 22.02 2.61 -16.55
CA GLU A 120 22.49 2.25 -15.22
C GLU A 120 22.68 3.49 -14.34
N ILE A 121 22.22 3.40 -13.09
CA ILE A 121 22.39 4.43 -12.05
C ILE A 121 23.33 3.89 -10.98
N ARG A 122 24.25 4.73 -10.50
CA ARG A 122 25.20 4.37 -9.43
C ARG A 122 24.88 5.14 -8.16
N ALA A 123 24.85 4.46 -7.02
CA ALA A 123 24.58 5.07 -5.72
C ALA A 123 25.45 4.50 -4.59
N LYS A 124 25.79 5.29 -3.57
CA LYS A 124 26.47 4.80 -2.36
C LYS A 124 25.52 4.02 -1.45
N SER A 125 24.24 4.38 -1.44
CA SER A 125 23.20 3.73 -0.64
C SER A 125 21.86 3.71 -1.38
N VAL A 126 20.99 2.78 -1.01
CA VAL A 126 19.69 2.60 -1.65
C VAL A 126 18.60 2.47 -0.59
N ILE A 127 17.48 3.16 -0.74
CA ILE A 127 16.26 2.98 0.05
C ILE A 127 15.20 2.33 -0.84
N LEU A 128 14.67 1.20 -0.40
CA LEU A 128 13.53 0.53 -1.01
C LEU A 128 12.25 1.02 -0.36
N SER A 129 11.39 1.67 -1.13
CA SER A 129 10.04 2.08 -0.75
C SER A 129 9.02 1.55 -1.78
N THR A 130 9.22 0.31 -2.23
CA THR A 130 8.43 -0.31 -3.31
C THR A 130 7.00 -0.71 -2.90
N GLY A 131 6.70 -0.66 -1.60
CA GLY A 131 5.37 -0.91 -1.05
C GLY A 131 4.92 -2.37 -1.11
N SER A 132 3.62 -2.56 -0.91
CA SER A 132 2.90 -3.83 -1.09
C SER A 132 1.64 -3.56 -1.91
N GLU A 133 0.98 -4.63 -2.34
CA GLU A 133 -0.34 -4.58 -2.96
C GLU A 133 -1.26 -5.55 -2.20
N PRO A 134 -2.51 -5.18 -1.90
CA PRO A 134 -3.44 -6.14 -1.35
C PRO A 134 -3.72 -7.25 -2.36
N VAL A 135 -3.90 -8.47 -1.88
CA VAL A 135 -4.33 -9.59 -2.73
C VAL A 135 -5.75 -9.31 -3.20
N LYS A 136 -5.91 -9.13 -4.52
CA LYS A 136 -7.21 -8.82 -5.12
C LYS A 136 -8.24 -9.90 -4.83
N LEU A 137 -9.49 -9.49 -4.61
CA LEU A 137 -10.61 -10.41 -4.52
C LEU A 137 -10.73 -11.21 -5.84
N PRO A 138 -11.01 -12.52 -5.77
CA PRO A 138 -11.08 -13.38 -6.96
C PRO A 138 -12.45 -13.23 -7.66
N VAL A 139 -12.82 -12.01 -8.04
CA VAL A 139 -14.08 -11.66 -8.73
C VAL A 139 -13.78 -10.76 -9.93
N SER A 140 -14.54 -10.88 -11.01
CA SER A 140 -14.28 -10.18 -12.27
C SER A 140 -14.42 -8.66 -12.17
N GLU A 141 -15.39 -8.18 -11.38
CA GLU A 141 -15.71 -6.75 -11.25
C GLU A 141 -14.95 -6.04 -10.10
N GLU A 142 -13.87 -6.65 -9.58
CA GLU A 142 -13.13 -6.11 -8.43
C GLU A 142 -12.63 -4.69 -8.69
N GLU A 143 -11.98 -4.46 -9.83
CA GLU A 143 -11.40 -3.16 -10.18
C GLU A 143 -12.47 -2.09 -10.39
N LYS A 144 -13.62 -2.46 -10.95
CA LYS A 144 -14.75 -1.54 -11.20
C LYS A 144 -15.28 -0.93 -9.89
N PHE A 145 -15.36 -1.74 -8.84
CA PHE A 145 -15.96 -1.37 -7.57
C PHE A 145 -14.94 -0.99 -6.48
N ARG A 146 -13.64 -1.01 -6.79
CA ARG A 146 -12.60 -0.51 -5.89
C ARG A 146 -12.80 0.97 -5.57
N GLY A 147 -12.81 1.32 -4.28
CA GLY A 147 -13.21 2.66 -3.79
C GLY A 147 -14.74 2.89 -3.81
N LYS A 148 -15.48 2.21 -4.67
CA LYS A 148 -16.95 2.30 -4.82
C LYS A 148 -17.68 1.16 -4.10
N GLY A 149 -17.20 0.80 -2.92
CA GLY A 149 -17.77 -0.25 -2.08
C GLY A 149 -16.87 -1.48 -1.90
N ILE A 150 -15.81 -1.66 -2.69
CA ILE A 150 -14.72 -2.61 -2.37
C ILE A 150 -13.56 -1.85 -1.72
N SER A 151 -13.17 -2.30 -0.52
CA SER A 151 -12.04 -1.78 0.25
C SER A 151 -11.10 -2.91 0.69
N TYR A 152 -9.85 -2.56 0.97
CA TYR A 152 -8.84 -3.44 1.57
C TYR A 152 -8.29 -2.86 2.88
N CYS A 153 -8.96 -1.85 3.45
CA CYS A 153 -8.57 -1.21 4.69
C CYS A 153 -9.80 -0.83 5.51
N ALA A 154 -10.19 -1.67 6.47
CA ALA A 154 -11.35 -1.38 7.32
C ALA A 154 -11.14 -0.12 8.17
N THR A 155 -9.92 0.11 8.68
CA THR A 155 -9.59 1.29 9.49
C THR A 155 -9.65 2.60 8.72
N CYS A 156 -9.50 2.54 7.39
CA CYS A 156 -9.62 3.69 6.51
C CYS A 156 -11.10 4.02 6.25
N ASP A 157 -11.91 3.01 5.92
CA ASP A 157 -13.20 3.25 5.28
C ASP A 157 -14.42 2.95 6.17
N ALA A 158 -14.26 2.34 7.35
CA ALA A 158 -15.39 1.93 8.20
C ALA A 158 -16.39 3.05 8.51
N ALA A 159 -15.92 4.30 8.64
CA ALA A 159 -16.77 5.45 8.92
C ALA A 159 -17.84 5.68 7.84
N PHE A 160 -17.53 5.37 6.57
CA PHE A 160 -18.46 5.50 5.44
C PHE A 160 -19.58 4.45 5.45
N PHE A 161 -19.41 3.37 6.24
CA PHE A 161 -20.36 2.26 6.34
C PHE A 161 -21.16 2.27 7.65
N LYS A 162 -21.30 3.44 8.28
CA LYS A 162 -22.17 3.60 9.45
C LYS A 162 -23.61 3.17 9.13
N ASP A 163 -24.18 2.33 9.99
CA ASP A 163 -25.52 1.76 9.88
C ASP A 163 -25.76 0.93 8.59
N LYS A 164 -24.69 0.52 7.91
CA LYS A 164 -24.72 -0.30 6.68
C LYS A 164 -24.54 -1.78 6.93
N THR A 165 -24.78 -2.61 5.90
CA THR A 165 -24.39 -4.02 5.90
C THR A 165 -23.09 -4.18 5.12
N VAL A 166 -22.08 -4.81 5.72
CA VAL A 166 -20.78 -5.03 5.05
C VAL A 166 -20.39 -6.50 5.06
N CYS A 167 -19.59 -6.92 4.08
CA CYS A 167 -19.00 -8.26 4.00
C CYS A 167 -17.49 -8.18 4.15
N VAL A 168 -16.90 -8.92 5.09
CA VAL A 168 -15.45 -9.08 5.24
C VAL A 168 -15.07 -10.45 4.68
N ILE A 169 -14.09 -10.48 3.78
CA ILE A 169 -13.63 -11.72 3.14
C ILE A 169 -12.27 -12.08 3.71
N GLY A 170 -12.20 -13.19 4.45
CA GLY A 170 -10.97 -13.63 5.09
C GLY A 170 -11.20 -14.59 6.25
N GLY A 171 -10.15 -14.93 6.98
CA GLY A 171 -10.28 -15.79 8.17
C GLY A 171 -8.98 -15.98 8.94
N GLY A 172 -8.03 -15.06 8.79
CA GLY A 172 -6.89 -14.89 9.68
C GLY A 172 -7.09 -13.69 10.60
N ASP A 173 -6.10 -13.37 11.41
CA ASP A 173 -6.20 -12.30 12.43
C ASP A 173 -6.67 -10.96 11.86
N THR A 174 -6.14 -10.54 10.71
CA THR A 174 -6.55 -9.31 10.02
C THR A 174 -8.06 -9.28 9.79
N ALA A 175 -8.63 -10.34 9.20
CA ALA A 175 -10.04 -10.39 8.86
C ALA A 175 -10.95 -10.31 10.10
N LEU A 176 -10.56 -10.97 11.21
CA LEU A 176 -11.34 -10.94 12.44
C LEU A 176 -11.26 -9.58 13.12
N HIS A 177 -10.06 -8.99 13.22
CA HIS A 177 -9.88 -7.65 13.75
C HIS A 177 -10.68 -6.62 12.95
N GLU A 178 -10.65 -6.69 11.62
CA GLU A 178 -11.41 -5.79 10.76
C GLU A 178 -12.92 -5.99 10.90
N ALA A 179 -13.41 -7.24 10.97
CA ALA A 179 -14.82 -7.52 11.19
C ALA A 179 -15.32 -6.98 12.53
N ILE A 180 -14.55 -7.18 13.61
CA ILE A 180 -14.85 -6.63 14.94
C ILE A 180 -14.83 -5.10 14.90
N TYR A 181 -13.84 -4.50 14.24
CA TYR A 181 -13.75 -3.05 14.10
C TYR A 181 -14.95 -2.47 13.32
N LEU A 182 -15.29 -3.05 12.16
CA LEU A 182 -16.44 -2.66 11.34
C LEU A 182 -17.76 -2.76 12.10
N SER A 183 -17.92 -3.75 12.99
CA SER A 183 -19.14 -3.93 13.77
C SER A 183 -19.47 -2.73 14.69
N LYS A 184 -18.48 -1.90 15.00
CA LYS A 184 -18.66 -0.66 15.77
C LYS A 184 -19.41 0.42 14.97
N PHE A 185 -19.36 0.34 13.63
CA PHE A 185 -19.97 1.31 12.71
C PHE A 185 -21.16 0.71 11.96
N ALA A 186 -20.97 -0.47 11.39
CA ALA A 186 -21.96 -1.17 10.60
C ALA A 186 -23.13 -1.68 11.46
N ARG A 187 -24.29 -1.83 10.80
CA ARG A 187 -25.46 -2.48 11.37
C ARG A 187 -25.27 -4.00 11.41
N ARG A 188 -24.67 -4.58 10.38
CA ARG A 188 -24.40 -6.02 10.23
C ARG A 188 -23.09 -6.22 9.48
N VAL A 189 -22.29 -7.17 9.95
CA VAL A 189 -21.03 -7.59 9.33
C VAL A 189 -21.14 -9.07 9.00
N ILE A 190 -20.96 -9.43 7.72
CA ILE A 190 -20.90 -10.81 7.27
C ILE A 190 -19.44 -11.18 7.10
N LEU A 191 -18.91 -12.11 7.89
CA LEU A 191 -17.56 -12.65 7.70
C LEU A 191 -17.64 -13.89 6.80
N LEU A 192 -17.13 -13.75 5.59
CA LEU A 192 -17.06 -14.79 4.57
C LEU A 192 -15.70 -15.51 4.63
N HIS A 193 -15.73 -16.82 4.87
CA HIS A 193 -14.53 -17.64 4.89
C HIS A 193 -14.66 -18.91 4.04
N ARG A 194 -13.62 -19.21 3.26
CA ARG A 194 -13.60 -20.35 2.33
C ARG A 194 -13.50 -21.74 2.99
N ARG A 195 -13.32 -21.82 4.32
CA ARG A 195 -13.17 -23.08 5.07
C ARG A 195 -14.18 -23.13 6.21
N SER A 196 -14.29 -24.30 6.84
CA SER A 196 -15.13 -24.56 8.00
C SER A 196 -14.54 -24.02 9.31
N GLU A 197 -13.27 -23.62 9.30
CA GLU A 197 -12.55 -23.16 10.49
C GLU A 197 -11.72 -21.92 10.20
N LEU A 198 -11.67 -21.02 11.19
CA LEU A 198 -10.87 -19.79 11.16
C LEU A 198 -9.44 -20.09 11.64
N ARG A 199 -8.45 -19.43 11.01
CA ARG A 199 -7.03 -19.54 11.36
C ARG A 199 -6.57 -18.54 12.42
N ALA A 200 -7.41 -17.57 12.75
CA ALA A 200 -7.08 -16.51 13.67
C ALA A 200 -6.85 -17.02 15.10
N ALA A 201 -6.20 -16.21 15.94
CA ALA A 201 -6.02 -16.51 17.36
C ALA A 201 -7.35 -16.81 18.07
N LYS A 202 -7.37 -17.77 18.99
CA LYS A 202 -8.60 -18.23 19.67
C LYS A 202 -9.35 -17.10 20.38
N MET A 203 -8.63 -16.21 21.04
CA MET A 203 -9.21 -15.02 21.68
C MET A 203 -10.00 -14.14 20.69
N LEU A 204 -9.50 -13.95 19.47
CA LEU A 204 -10.22 -13.18 18.44
C LEU A 204 -11.46 -13.92 17.94
N GLN A 205 -11.39 -15.25 17.83
CA GLN A 205 -12.54 -16.06 17.46
C GLN A 205 -13.65 -15.93 18.52
N GLU A 206 -13.29 -16.03 19.80
CA GLU A 206 -14.23 -15.88 20.93
C GLU A 206 -14.89 -14.49 20.94
N GLU A 207 -14.10 -13.42 20.78
CA GLU A 207 -14.63 -12.06 20.69
C GLU A 207 -15.57 -11.88 19.49
N LEU A 208 -15.20 -12.42 18.33
CA LEU A 208 -16.02 -12.37 17.12
C LEU A 208 -17.35 -13.13 17.31
N PHE A 209 -17.31 -14.34 17.88
CA PHE A 209 -18.50 -15.17 18.09
C PHE A 209 -19.46 -14.58 19.13
N ALA A 210 -18.95 -13.82 20.10
CA ALA A 210 -19.76 -13.10 21.07
C ALA A 210 -20.45 -11.85 20.48
N ASN A 211 -20.07 -11.42 19.27
CA ASN A 211 -20.57 -10.19 18.66
C ASN A 211 -21.88 -10.43 17.88
N PRO A 212 -23.03 -9.91 18.35
CA PRO A 212 -24.33 -10.18 17.72
C PRO A 212 -24.51 -9.52 16.36
N LYS A 213 -23.64 -8.57 15.97
CA LYS A 213 -23.68 -7.94 14.66
C LYS A 213 -22.90 -8.72 13.60
N VAL A 214 -22.11 -9.71 14.01
CA VAL A 214 -21.28 -10.50 13.10
C VAL A 214 -21.97 -11.82 12.78
N GLU A 215 -22.10 -12.10 11.51
CA GLU A 215 -22.60 -13.36 10.98
C GLU A 215 -21.49 -14.07 10.21
N LEU A 216 -21.38 -15.39 10.39
CA LEU A 216 -20.40 -16.21 9.71
C LEU A 216 -21.01 -16.89 8.48
N LYS A 217 -20.35 -16.75 7.34
CA LYS A 217 -20.58 -17.56 6.13
C LYS A 217 -19.33 -18.38 5.86
N LEU A 218 -19.27 -19.56 6.47
CA LEU A 218 -18.16 -20.51 6.32
C LEU A 218 -18.33 -21.37 5.08
N ASN A 219 -17.22 -22.00 4.66
CA ASN A 219 -17.15 -22.80 3.43
C ASN A 219 -17.64 -22.03 2.19
N SER A 220 -17.49 -20.71 2.15
CA SER A 220 -18.03 -19.90 1.06
C SER A 220 -16.98 -18.97 0.47
N ILE A 221 -17.04 -18.79 -0.85
CA ILE A 221 -16.16 -17.91 -1.63
C ILE A 221 -16.98 -16.88 -2.41
N PRO A 222 -16.45 -15.67 -2.64
CA PRO A 222 -17.09 -14.74 -3.55
C PRO A 222 -16.95 -15.25 -4.99
N VAL A 223 -18.02 -15.13 -5.78
CA VAL A 223 -18.02 -15.49 -7.20
C VAL A 223 -18.34 -14.30 -8.10
N ASN A 224 -19.11 -13.32 -7.62
CA ASN A 224 -19.39 -12.10 -8.36
C ASN A 224 -19.75 -10.93 -7.42
N VAL A 225 -19.62 -9.71 -7.92
CA VAL A 225 -20.06 -8.49 -7.24
C VAL A 225 -20.93 -7.70 -8.20
N LEU A 226 -22.10 -7.28 -7.74
CA LEU A 226 -23.12 -6.60 -8.55
C LEU A 226 -23.44 -5.21 -7.99
N GLY A 227 -23.80 -4.32 -8.91
CA GLY A 227 -24.19 -2.94 -8.62
C GLY A 227 -24.05 -2.05 -9.86
N ASP A 228 -24.71 -0.89 -9.83
CA ASP A 228 -24.60 0.12 -10.89
C ASP A 228 -23.38 1.02 -10.66
N LYS A 229 -23.51 2.02 -9.78
CA LYS A 229 -22.45 2.99 -9.46
C LYS A 229 -21.53 2.56 -8.33
N LYS A 230 -22.02 1.69 -7.45
CA LYS A 230 -21.33 1.17 -6.27
C LYS A 230 -21.80 -0.25 -5.99
N VAL A 231 -21.13 -0.94 -5.09
CA VAL A 231 -21.54 -2.28 -4.62
C VAL A 231 -22.96 -2.23 -4.06
N GLU A 232 -23.77 -3.19 -4.45
CA GLU A 232 -25.13 -3.43 -3.91
C GLU A 232 -25.29 -4.90 -3.45
N GLU A 233 -24.57 -5.82 -4.08
CA GLU A 233 -24.69 -7.24 -3.79
C GLU A 233 -23.38 -7.99 -4.03
N ILE A 234 -23.13 -9.02 -3.21
CA ILE A 234 -22.11 -10.05 -3.45
C ILE A 234 -22.78 -11.40 -3.67
N VAL A 235 -22.40 -12.07 -4.74
CA VAL A 235 -22.79 -13.46 -4.99
C VAL A 235 -21.69 -14.35 -4.43
N ILE A 236 -22.06 -15.28 -3.57
CA ILE A 236 -21.17 -16.25 -2.95
C ILE A 236 -21.54 -17.68 -3.39
N GLU A 237 -20.56 -18.58 -3.36
CA GLU A 237 -20.77 -20.02 -3.55
C GLU A 237 -20.22 -20.78 -2.35
N ASN A 238 -21.04 -21.67 -1.79
CA ASN A 238 -20.58 -22.60 -0.79
C ASN A 238 -19.80 -23.75 -1.47
N VAL A 239 -18.52 -23.91 -1.13
CA VAL A 239 -17.60 -24.83 -1.81
C VAL A 239 -17.85 -26.31 -1.50
N GLN A 240 -18.71 -26.62 -0.53
CA GLN A 240 -19.10 -28.01 -0.20
C GLN A 240 -20.38 -28.43 -0.90
N THR A 241 -21.33 -27.51 -1.04
CA THR A 241 -22.68 -27.79 -1.58
C THR A 241 -22.87 -27.25 -3.00
N HIS A 242 -21.97 -26.40 -3.48
CA HIS A 242 -22.07 -25.63 -4.73
C HIS A 242 -23.30 -24.72 -4.80
N GLN A 243 -23.98 -24.49 -3.66
CA GLN A 243 -25.11 -23.58 -3.61
C GLN A 243 -24.63 -22.14 -3.72
N LYS A 244 -25.25 -21.39 -4.62
CA LYS A 244 -25.04 -19.95 -4.77
C LYS A 244 -26.06 -19.17 -3.97
N GLU A 245 -25.61 -18.10 -3.34
CA GLU A 245 -26.42 -17.19 -2.55
C GLU A 245 -26.05 -15.76 -2.91
N ALA A 246 -27.06 -14.91 -3.07
CA ALA A 246 -26.92 -13.49 -3.31
C ALA A 246 -27.13 -12.73 -1.99
N LEU A 247 -26.13 -11.95 -1.56
CA LEU A 247 -26.14 -11.21 -0.30
C LEU A 247 -26.11 -9.71 -0.56
N GLN A 248 -27.17 -9.03 -0.13
CA GLN A 248 -27.26 -7.56 -0.20
C GLN A 248 -26.28 -6.92 0.79
N VAL A 249 -25.33 -6.14 0.26
CA VAL A 249 -24.25 -5.51 1.03
C VAL A 249 -23.97 -4.12 0.47
N ASP A 250 -23.70 -3.16 1.34
CA ASP A 250 -23.28 -1.82 0.94
C ASP A 250 -21.76 -1.76 0.68
N GLY A 251 -20.98 -2.68 1.27
CA GLY A 251 -19.52 -2.71 1.14
C GLY A 251 -18.90 -4.08 1.36
N ILE A 252 -17.74 -4.30 0.73
CA ILE A 252 -16.95 -5.53 0.77
C ILE A 252 -15.51 -5.18 1.15
N PHE A 253 -14.98 -5.86 2.15
CA PHE A 253 -13.65 -5.66 2.71
C PHE A 253 -12.79 -6.91 2.46
N GLY A 254 -11.79 -6.79 1.60
CA GLY A 254 -10.85 -7.87 1.31
C GLY A 254 -9.73 -7.94 2.35
N ALA A 255 -9.79 -8.94 3.24
CA ALA A 255 -8.78 -9.21 4.26
C ALA A 255 -8.07 -10.56 4.01
N ILE A 256 -7.67 -10.79 2.75
CA ILE A 256 -7.10 -12.06 2.27
C ILE A 256 -5.56 -12.06 2.12
N GLY A 257 -4.92 -10.95 2.50
CA GLY A 257 -3.46 -10.82 2.56
C GLY A 257 -2.92 -9.69 1.68
N GLU A 258 -1.62 -9.49 1.79
CA GLU A 258 -0.86 -8.52 1.00
C GLU A 258 0.33 -9.20 0.33
N LYS A 259 0.67 -8.74 -0.87
CA LYS A 259 1.86 -9.13 -1.61
C LYS A 259 2.89 -7.99 -1.53
N PRO A 260 4.02 -8.18 -0.84
CA PRO A 260 5.09 -7.18 -0.83
C PRO A 260 5.80 -7.10 -2.18
N ASN A 261 6.18 -5.90 -2.61
CA ASN A 261 6.90 -5.66 -3.85
C ASN A 261 8.42 -5.85 -3.66
N SER A 262 8.82 -7.02 -3.16
CA SER A 262 10.20 -7.37 -2.81
C SER A 262 10.95 -8.18 -3.87
N ASP A 263 10.29 -8.50 -4.99
CA ASP A 263 10.85 -9.35 -6.06
C ASP A 263 12.21 -8.86 -6.57
N LEU A 264 12.38 -7.53 -6.65
CA LEU A 264 13.62 -6.87 -7.06
C LEU A 264 14.84 -7.27 -6.21
N VAL A 265 14.62 -7.63 -4.94
CA VAL A 265 15.68 -7.85 -3.95
C VAL A 265 15.63 -9.21 -3.28
N LYS A 266 14.74 -10.11 -3.71
CA LYS A 266 14.54 -11.42 -3.07
C LYS A 266 15.80 -12.29 -2.93
N ASN A 267 16.76 -12.09 -3.83
CA ASN A 267 18.05 -12.80 -3.82
C ASN A 267 19.21 -11.97 -3.21
N LEU A 268 18.94 -10.73 -2.80
CA LEU A 268 19.94 -9.79 -2.25
C LEU A 268 19.80 -9.63 -0.74
N VAL A 269 18.59 -9.83 -0.20
CA VAL A 269 18.29 -9.61 1.23
C VAL A 269 17.48 -10.76 1.81
N LYS A 270 17.52 -10.88 3.14
CA LYS A 270 16.65 -11.80 3.88
C LYS A 270 15.20 -11.32 3.82
N LEU A 271 14.29 -12.23 3.47
CA LEU A 271 12.85 -12.01 3.53
C LEU A 271 12.22 -12.75 4.73
N THR A 272 11.02 -12.33 5.13
CA THR A 272 10.13 -13.10 6.00
C THR A 272 9.49 -14.24 5.20
N GLU A 273 8.86 -15.19 5.89
CA GLU A 273 8.10 -16.27 5.24
C GLU A 273 6.96 -15.75 4.36
N LYS A 274 6.45 -14.54 4.66
CA LYS A 274 5.43 -13.84 3.87
C LYS A 274 6.01 -12.98 2.74
N GLY A 275 7.34 -13.03 2.52
CA GLY A 275 8.01 -12.29 1.44
C GLY A 275 8.37 -10.84 1.75
N PHE A 276 8.12 -10.33 2.96
CA PHE A 276 8.49 -8.96 3.33
C PHE A 276 9.99 -8.84 3.59
N ILE A 277 10.59 -7.70 3.27
CA ILE A 277 12.01 -7.44 3.54
C ILE A 277 12.24 -7.40 5.07
N LYS A 278 13.18 -8.20 5.56
CA LYS A 278 13.58 -8.14 6.98
C LYS A 278 14.50 -6.95 7.20
N ILE A 279 14.15 -6.13 8.19
CA ILE A 279 14.91 -4.95 8.59
C ILE A 279 15.17 -4.96 10.09
N ASP A 280 16.18 -4.19 10.51
CA ASP A 280 16.42 -3.88 11.91
C ASP A 280 15.69 -2.59 12.36
N VAL A 281 16.01 -2.11 13.57
CA VAL A 281 15.41 -0.88 14.14
C VAL A 281 15.82 0.39 13.40
N TYR A 282 16.92 0.36 12.64
CA TYR A 282 17.44 1.47 11.83
C TYR A 282 17.02 1.38 10.36
N LYS A 283 16.12 0.45 10.02
CA LYS A 283 15.66 0.19 8.65
C LYS A 283 16.74 -0.43 7.75
N GLU A 284 17.82 -0.95 8.32
CA GLU A 284 18.84 -1.65 7.55
C GLU A 284 18.35 -3.05 7.17
N THR A 285 18.57 -3.43 5.91
CA THR A 285 18.38 -4.82 5.46
C THR A 285 19.61 -5.68 5.81
N SER A 286 19.57 -6.97 5.48
CA SER A 286 20.77 -7.82 5.60
C SER A 286 21.92 -7.44 4.66
N LEU A 287 21.70 -6.55 3.70
CA LEU A 287 22.74 -6.02 2.81
C LEU A 287 23.09 -4.59 3.23
N LYS A 288 24.30 -4.40 3.76
CA LYS A 288 24.77 -3.09 4.25
C LYS A 288 24.57 -1.97 3.21
N GLY A 289 23.98 -0.85 3.62
CA GLY A 289 23.71 0.31 2.76
C GLY A 289 22.46 0.18 1.87
N LEU A 290 21.74 -0.94 1.95
CA LEU A 290 20.41 -1.12 1.41
C LEU A 290 19.40 -1.08 2.57
N PHE A 291 18.47 -0.14 2.52
CA PHE A 291 17.44 0.11 3.52
C PHE A 291 16.05 -0.20 2.96
N ALA A 292 15.06 -0.50 3.83
CA ALA A 292 13.67 -0.78 3.43
C ALA A 292 12.64 -0.39 4.50
#